data_AF-A0A957BHR9-F1
#
_entry.id   AF-A0A957BHR9-F1
#
_cell.length_a   1.000
_cell.length_b   1.000
_cell.length_c   1.000
_cell.angle_alpha   90.00
_cell.angle_beta   90.00
_cell.angle_gamma   90.00
#
_symmetry.space_group_name_H-M   'P 1'
#
loop_
_entity.id
_entity.type
_entity.pdbx_description
1 polymer ?
#
loop_
_entity_poly.entity_id
_entity_poly.type
_entity_poly.pdbx_seq_one_letter_code
_entity_poly.pdbx_strand_id
1 'polypeptide(L)'
;MYDLVEHCELFLRETAVPRYNCLMFTTLNSTPRYWLIALLILWAVLLFGGFAFGPADPSQRMPKWTRLTSSAVLVLAGWSWFLLTRQNVANGFVLWLAIGMTFGFLGDLFMAGMMPGGRNVLGGMATFGLGHVAYIIGIWRFGSQIGLTGGTARWASLIVWWIIGAVLWYFVVYRGQQATTLHYAALPYALLLASTAGMATGLAIQQGQFTWLAVGAALFLISDLILAAQLFNDLSFFLIGDVIWLTYGPGQMLIVYSAATAVALIGK
;
A
#
# COMPACT_ATOMS: atom_id res chain seq x y z
N MET A 1 -23.25 2.28 -26.96
CA MET A 1 -22.19 2.72 -26.02
C MET A 1 -22.21 4.24 -25.78
N TYR A 2 -23.35 4.92 -26.04
CA TYR A 2 -23.53 6.35 -25.78
C TYR A 2 -24.35 6.64 -24.49
N ASP A 3 -25.15 5.69 -24.00
CA ASP A 3 -26.08 5.92 -22.87
C ASP A 3 -25.48 5.93 -21.45
N LEU A 4 -24.37 5.22 -21.21
CA LEU A 4 -23.81 5.11 -19.84
C LEU A 4 -22.97 6.33 -19.42
N VAL A 5 -22.51 7.13 -20.38
CA VAL A 5 -21.75 8.36 -20.10
C VAL A 5 -22.70 9.50 -19.72
N GLU A 6 -23.84 9.60 -20.41
CA GLU A 6 -24.86 10.64 -20.12
C GLU A 6 -25.54 10.45 -18.76
N HIS A 7 -25.82 9.21 -18.36
CA HIS A 7 -26.42 8.94 -17.04
C HIS A 7 -25.49 9.29 -15.87
N CYS A 8 -24.17 9.20 -16.07
CA CYS A 8 -23.18 9.60 -15.06
C CYS A 8 -23.03 11.14 -15.01
N GLU A 9 -23.08 11.80 -16.17
CA GLU A 9 -23.05 13.27 -16.29
C GLU A 9 -24.25 13.95 -15.61
N LEU A 10 -25.44 13.35 -15.70
CA LEU A 10 -26.67 13.88 -15.09
C LEU A 10 -26.71 13.73 -13.57
N PHE A 11 -26.27 12.59 -13.02
CA PHE A 11 -26.25 12.35 -11.57
C PHE A 11 -25.18 13.19 -10.84
N LEU A 12 -24.10 13.58 -11.53
CA LEU A 12 -22.97 14.33 -10.95
C LEU A 12 -23.12 15.85 -11.01
N ARG A 13 -24.20 16.39 -11.62
CA ARG A 13 -24.49 17.83 -11.60
C ARG A 13 -25.02 18.34 -10.26
N GLU A 14 -25.59 17.46 -9.42
CA GLU A 14 -26.30 17.87 -8.20
C GLU A 14 -25.50 17.70 -6.90
N THR A 15 -24.34 17.03 -6.94
CA THR A 15 -23.51 16.83 -5.74
C THR A 15 -22.17 17.55 -5.88
N ALA A 16 -21.78 18.33 -4.87
CA ALA A 16 -20.46 18.97 -4.75
C ALA A 16 -19.31 17.98 -4.51
N VAL A 17 -19.38 16.80 -5.13
CA VAL A 17 -18.34 15.77 -5.11
C VAL A 17 -17.39 16.04 -6.29
N PRO A 18 -16.08 16.20 -6.07
CA PRO A 18 -15.14 16.44 -7.16
C PRO A 18 -15.20 15.32 -8.22
N ARG A 19 -15.34 15.71 -9.51
CA ARG A 19 -15.51 14.84 -10.71
C ARG A 19 -14.36 13.85 -11.02
N TYR A 20 -13.44 13.61 -10.09
CA TYR A 20 -12.11 13.09 -10.41
C TYR A 20 -11.96 11.56 -10.31
N ASN A 21 -12.99 10.83 -9.84
CA ASN A 21 -12.87 9.40 -9.54
C ASN A 21 -13.30 8.45 -10.68
N CYS A 22 -13.93 8.95 -11.76
CA CYS A 22 -14.39 8.08 -12.87
C CYS A 22 -13.31 7.80 -13.96
N LEU A 23 -12.11 8.39 -13.84
CA LEU A 23 -11.10 8.45 -14.90
C LEU A 23 -9.86 7.57 -14.69
N MET A 24 -9.85 6.69 -13.68
CA MET A 24 -8.62 5.99 -13.25
C MET A 24 -7.97 5.13 -14.37
N PHE A 25 -8.76 4.63 -15.32
CA PHE A 25 -8.25 3.78 -16.42
C PHE A 25 -8.52 4.31 -17.83
N THR A 26 -9.17 5.47 -17.97
CA THR A 26 -9.62 5.97 -19.28
C THR A 26 -8.49 6.51 -20.14
N THR A 27 -7.31 6.74 -19.57
CA THR A 27 -6.12 7.24 -20.28
C THR A 27 -5.31 6.16 -20.98
N LEU A 28 -5.61 4.88 -20.74
CA LEU A 28 -4.95 3.75 -21.39
C LEU A 28 -5.78 3.22 -22.57
N ASN A 29 -5.08 2.70 -23.59
CA ASN A 29 -5.67 1.89 -24.64
C ASN A 29 -6.46 0.71 -24.04
N SER A 30 -7.46 0.22 -24.77
CA SER A 30 -8.39 -0.83 -24.30
C SER A 30 -7.66 -2.07 -23.78
N THR A 31 -6.67 -2.61 -24.50
CA THR A 31 -5.98 -3.85 -24.11
C THR A 31 -5.17 -3.73 -22.79
N PRO A 32 -4.23 -2.77 -22.62
CA PRO A 32 -3.53 -2.57 -21.34
C PRO A 32 -4.46 -2.32 -20.16
N ARG A 33 -5.54 -1.57 -20.38
CA ARG A 33 -6.57 -1.30 -19.37
C ARG A 33 -7.21 -2.59 -18.88
N TYR A 34 -7.69 -3.45 -19.77
CA TYR A 34 -8.33 -4.71 -19.39
C TYR A 34 -7.36 -5.65 -18.68
N TRP A 35 -6.09 -5.68 -19.09
CA TRP A 35 -5.05 -6.45 -18.41
C TRP A 35 -4.89 -6.02 -16.94
N LEU A 36 -4.75 -4.72 -16.68
CA LEU A 36 -4.56 -4.20 -15.31
C LEU A 36 -5.82 -4.38 -14.45
N ILE A 37 -7.01 -4.31 -15.05
CA ILE A 37 -8.28 -4.63 -14.36
C ILE A 37 -8.35 -6.13 -14.06
N ALA A 38 -7.94 -6.99 -14.99
CA ALA A 38 -7.92 -8.42 -14.77
C ALA A 38 -6.96 -8.81 -13.62
N LEU A 39 -5.79 -8.18 -13.54
CA LEU A 39 -4.87 -8.35 -12.40
C LEU A 39 -5.49 -7.88 -11.08
N LEU A 40 -6.22 -6.75 -11.08
CA LEU A 40 -6.90 -6.24 -9.89
C LEU A 40 -7.99 -7.21 -9.42
N ILE A 41 -8.81 -7.71 -10.34
CA ILE A 41 -9.85 -8.70 -10.05
C ILE A 41 -9.22 -10.00 -9.54
N LEU A 42 -8.16 -10.47 -10.19
CA LEU A 42 -7.45 -11.69 -9.78
C LEU A 42 -6.89 -11.54 -8.36
N TRP A 43 -6.25 -10.41 -8.05
CA TRP A 43 -5.78 -10.09 -6.70
C TRP A 43 -6.93 -10.13 -5.69
N ALA A 44 -8.06 -9.47 -6.00
CA ALA A 44 -9.21 -9.41 -5.11
C ALA A 44 -9.82 -10.80 -4.88
N VAL A 45 -9.97 -11.61 -5.94
CA VAL A 45 -10.45 -12.98 -5.85
C VAL A 45 -9.54 -13.85 -5.00
N LEU A 46 -8.22 -13.72 -5.14
CA LEU A 46 -7.26 -14.48 -4.33
C LEU A 46 -7.34 -14.09 -2.84
N LEU A 47 -7.39 -12.79 -2.53
CA LEU A 47 -7.44 -12.29 -1.16
C LEU A 47 -8.79 -12.61 -0.51
N PHE A 48 -9.89 -12.08 -1.06
CA PHE A 48 -11.22 -12.22 -0.46
C PHE A 48 -11.80 -13.64 -0.64
N GLY A 49 -11.49 -14.31 -1.74
CA GLY A 49 -11.86 -15.72 -1.93
C GLY A 49 -11.10 -16.64 -0.99
N GLY A 50 -9.80 -16.38 -0.76
CA GLY A 50 -9.02 -17.08 0.26
C GLY A 50 -9.61 -16.92 1.66
N PHE A 51 -10.14 -15.75 1.97
CA PHE A 51 -10.78 -15.48 3.27
C PHE A 51 -12.16 -16.16 3.38
N ALA A 52 -13.00 -16.04 2.35
CA ALA A 52 -14.36 -16.56 2.33
C ALA A 52 -14.41 -18.09 2.32
N PHE A 53 -13.53 -18.73 1.54
CA PHE A 53 -13.52 -20.18 1.30
C PHE A 53 -12.35 -20.91 1.97
N GLY A 54 -11.53 -20.19 2.73
CA GLY A 54 -10.42 -20.78 3.49
C GLY A 54 -10.90 -21.71 4.62
N PRO A 55 -10.02 -22.63 5.09
CA PRO A 55 -10.32 -23.54 6.19
C PRO A 55 -10.84 -22.82 7.43
N ALA A 56 -11.62 -23.52 8.25
CA ALA A 56 -12.14 -23.02 9.52
C ALA A 56 -11.06 -23.02 10.61
N ASP A 57 -10.02 -22.21 10.42
CA ASP A 57 -8.98 -21.93 11.41
C ASP A 57 -9.37 -20.66 12.20
N PRO A 58 -9.50 -20.74 13.55
CA PRO A 58 -9.87 -19.60 14.38
C PRO A 58 -8.90 -18.42 14.34
N SER A 59 -7.64 -18.66 13.97
CA SER A 59 -6.58 -17.65 13.92
C SER A 59 -6.42 -17.03 12.53
N GLN A 60 -6.62 -17.83 11.48
CA GLN A 60 -6.37 -17.40 10.11
C GLN A 60 -6.97 -18.36 9.07
N ARG A 61 -8.07 -17.95 8.43
CA ARG A 61 -8.74 -18.73 7.39
C ARG A 61 -7.96 -18.72 6.08
N MET A 62 -7.30 -17.63 5.73
CA MET A 62 -6.65 -17.53 4.42
C MET A 62 -5.48 -18.52 4.29
N PRO A 63 -5.50 -19.41 3.28
CA PRO A 63 -4.36 -20.28 3.00
C PRO A 63 -3.09 -19.50 2.72
N LYS A 64 -1.92 -20.07 3.05
CA LYS A 64 -0.62 -19.44 2.76
C LYS A 64 -0.46 -19.10 1.27
N TRP A 65 -0.85 -20.00 0.39
CA TRP A 65 -0.67 -19.82 -1.06
C TRP A 65 -1.52 -18.67 -1.61
N THR A 66 -2.78 -18.51 -1.19
CA THR A 66 -3.64 -17.41 -1.69
C THR A 66 -3.06 -16.05 -1.34
N ARG A 67 -2.56 -15.91 -0.09
CA ARG A 67 -1.89 -14.69 0.39
C ARG A 67 -0.66 -14.36 -0.44
N LEU A 68 0.26 -15.32 -0.59
CA LEU A 68 1.48 -15.11 -1.37
C LEU A 68 1.21 -14.86 -2.85
N THR A 69 0.29 -15.61 -3.47
CA THR A 69 -0.10 -15.39 -4.86
C THR A 69 -0.78 -14.03 -5.05
N SER A 70 -1.61 -13.58 -4.10
CA SER A 70 -2.20 -12.24 -4.17
C SER A 70 -1.13 -11.14 -4.18
N SER A 71 -0.10 -11.26 -3.34
CA SER A 71 1.04 -10.33 -3.32
C SER A 71 1.85 -10.41 -4.61
N ALA A 72 2.11 -11.61 -5.13
CA ALA A 72 2.78 -11.79 -6.42
C ALA A 72 2.01 -11.15 -7.60
N VAL A 73 0.66 -11.20 -7.59
CA VAL A 73 -0.17 -10.51 -8.59
C VAL A 73 0.02 -8.99 -8.53
N LEU A 74 0.17 -8.40 -7.34
CA LEU A 74 0.47 -6.98 -7.21
C LEU A 74 1.89 -6.62 -7.71
N VAL A 75 2.87 -7.51 -7.54
CA VAL A 75 4.20 -7.35 -8.17
C VAL A 75 4.06 -7.33 -9.70
N LEU A 76 3.32 -8.28 -10.27
CA LEU A 76 3.04 -8.32 -11.70
C LEU A 76 2.30 -7.06 -12.17
N ALA A 77 1.36 -6.54 -11.38
CA ALA A 77 0.67 -5.29 -11.69
C ALA A 77 1.62 -4.10 -11.68
N GLY A 78 2.48 -3.96 -10.66
CA GLY A 78 3.47 -2.88 -10.58
C GLY A 78 4.44 -2.86 -11.76
N TRP A 79 4.99 -4.03 -12.13
CA TRP A 79 5.84 -4.13 -13.31
C TRP A 79 5.07 -3.94 -14.62
N SER A 80 3.82 -4.40 -14.71
CA SER A 80 2.95 -4.13 -15.87
C SER A 80 2.74 -2.62 -16.05
N TRP A 81 2.42 -1.90 -14.98
CA TRP A 81 2.33 -0.44 -15.00
C TRP A 81 3.63 0.18 -15.52
N PHE A 82 4.78 -0.21 -14.97
CA PHE A 82 6.08 0.32 -15.40
C PHE A 82 6.34 0.12 -16.89
N LEU A 83 6.10 -1.08 -17.41
CA LEU A 83 6.29 -1.40 -18.83
C LEU A 83 5.38 -0.57 -19.73
N LEU A 84 4.13 -0.38 -19.33
CA LEU A 84 3.13 0.39 -20.07
C LEU A 84 3.39 1.90 -20.04
N THR A 85 4.05 2.40 -19.00
CA THR A 85 4.30 3.84 -18.81
C THR A 85 5.70 4.27 -19.22
N ARG A 86 6.48 3.44 -19.93
CA ARG A 86 7.91 3.70 -20.21
C ARG A 86 8.22 5.08 -20.80
N GLN A 87 7.33 5.60 -21.64
CA GLN A 87 7.48 6.90 -22.32
C GLN A 87 6.74 8.04 -21.60
N ASN A 88 6.13 7.78 -20.45
CA ASN A 88 5.37 8.77 -19.69
C ASN A 88 6.24 9.42 -18.60
N VAL A 89 5.99 10.69 -18.29
CA VAL A 89 6.67 11.44 -17.22
C VAL A 89 6.49 10.76 -15.84
N ALA A 90 5.41 10.01 -15.65
CA ALA A 90 5.10 9.22 -14.45
C ALA A 90 5.99 7.97 -14.29
N ASN A 91 6.74 7.57 -15.32
CA ASN A 91 7.51 6.32 -15.33
C ASN A 91 8.40 6.17 -14.09
N GLY A 92 9.09 7.25 -13.71
CA GLY A 92 9.95 7.25 -12.53
C GLY A 92 9.20 6.88 -11.25
N PHE A 93 8.01 7.45 -11.04
CA PHE A 93 7.14 7.12 -9.90
C PHE A 93 6.74 5.64 -9.92
N VAL A 94 6.25 5.17 -11.07
CA VAL A 94 5.75 3.81 -11.25
C VAL A 94 6.86 2.76 -11.05
N LEU A 95 8.07 3.03 -11.53
CA LEU A 95 9.24 2.18 -11.29
C LEU A 95 9.50 1.99 -9.79
N TRP A 96 9.50 3.08 -9.02
CA TRP A 96 9.72 3.02 -7.57
C TRP A 96 8.59 2.28 -6.85
N LEU A 97 7.35 2.37 -7.33
CA LEU A 97 6.25 1.54 -6.82
C LEU A 97 6.47 0.05 -7.11
N ALA A 98 6.90 -0.30 -8.32
CA ALA A 98 7.18 -1.70 -8.70
C ALA A 98 8.33 -2.31 -7.89
N ILE A 99 9.41 -1.54 -7.69
CA ILE A 99 10.53 -1.92 -6.82
C ILE A 99 10.05 -2.10 -5.38
N GLY A 100 9.27 -1.14 -4.87
CA GLY A 100 8.73 -1.21 -3.52
C GLY A 100 7.87 -2.45 -3.29
N MET A 101 6.96 -2.75 -4.23
CA MET A 101 6.10 -3.94 -4.17
C MET A 101 6.89 -5.24 -4.27
N THR A 102 7.97 -5.26 -5.06
CA THR A 102 8.85 -6.44 -5.16
C THR A 102 9.52 -6.73 -3.81
N PHE A 103 10.02 -5.71 -3.13
CA PHE A 103 10.56 -5.86 -1.78
C PHE A 103 9.49 -6.22 -0.75
N GLY A 104 8.27 -5.70 -0.90
CA GLY A 104 7.11 -6.10 -0.09
C GLY A 104 6.80 -7.60 -0.22
N PHE A 105 6.78 -8.12 -1.44
CA PHE A 105 6.61 -9.55 -1.68
C PHE A 105 7.75 -10.39 -1.09
N LEU A 106 9.00 -9.92 -1.19
CA LEU A 106 10.12 -10.57 -0.50
C LEU A 106 9.91 -10.61 1.03
N GLY A 107 9.38 -9.53 1.60
CA GLY A 107 8.97 -9.47 3.01
C GLY A 107 7.90 -10.52 3.34
N ASP A 108 6.88 -10.65 2.49
CA ASP A 108 5.84 -11.68 2.65
C ASP A 108 6.45 -13.10 2.65
N LEU A 109 7.44 -13.38 1.82
CA LEU A 109 8.13 -14.68 1.79
C LEU A 109 8.89 -14.96 3.09
N PHE A 110 9.59 -13.97 3.65
CA PHE A 110 10.26 -14.09 4.96
C PHE A 110 9.24 -14.32 6.09
N MET A 111 8.14 -13.57 6.10
CA MET A 111 7.10 -13.66 7.12
C MET A 111 6.29 -14.96 7.03
N ALA A 112 6.09 -15.49 5.82
CA ALA A 112 5.42 -16.77 5.59
C ALA A 112 6.33 -17.99 5.84
N GLY A 113 7.62 -17.77 6.13
CA GLY A 113 8.61 -18.81 6.37
C GLY A 113 8.97 -19.61 5.12
N MET A 114 8.93 -18.98 3.94
CA MET A 114 9.31 -19.58 2.66
C MET A 114 10.83 -19.54 2.41
N MET A 115 11.57 -18.80 3.25
CA MET A 115 13.03 -18.66 3.16
C MET A 115 13.74 -19.73 4.02
N PRO A 116 15.01 -20.06 3.70
CA PRO A 116 15.81 -20.96 4.53
C PRO A 116 15.86 -20.47 5.98
N GLY A 117 15.61 -21.36 6.95
CA GLY A 117 15.53 -21.01 8.37
C GLY A 117 14.12 -20.67 8.88
N GLY A 118 13.08 -20.76 8.03
CA GLY A 118 11.69 -20.61 8.45
C GLY A 118 11.25 -19.15 8.61
N ARG A 119 10.34 -18.88 9.55
CA ARG A 119 9.78 -17.52 9.76
C ARG A 119 10.86 -16.59 10.31
N ASN A 120 11.17 -15.52 9.58
CA ASN A 120 12.19 -14.56 9.96
C ASN A 120 11.63 -13.13 9.97
N VAL A 121 11.29 -12.63 11.15
CA VAL A 121 10.68 -11.30 11.33
C VAL A 121 11.63 -10.19 10.96
N LEU A 122 12.91 -10.27 11.37
CA LEU A 122 13.90 -9.24 11.04
C LEU A 122 14.17 -9.16 9.53
N GLY A 123 14.22 -10.30 8.84
CA GLY A 123 14.32 -10.37 7.38
C GLY A 123 13.10 -9.73 6.69
N GLY A 124 11.90 -10.00 7.22
CA GLY A 124 10.66 -9.36 6.79
C GLY A 124 10.71 -7.84 6.96
N MET A 125 11.00 -7.36 8.18
CA MET A 125 11.10 -5.92 8.49
C MET A 125 12.13 -5.21 7.61
N ALA A 126 13.30 -5.83 7.38
CA ALA A 126 14.34 -5.25 6.53
C ALA A 126 13.89 -5.11 5.08
N THR A 127 13.29 -6.15 4.50
CA THR A 127 12.82 -6.13 3.10
C THR A 127 11.62 -5.21 2.93
N PHE A 128 10.63 -5.25 3.81
CA PHE A 128 9.55 -4.25 3.81
C PHE A 128 10.11 -2.83 3.94
N GLY A 129 11.05 -2.60 4.86
CA GLY A 129 11.70 -1.30 5.03
C GLY A 129 12.34 -0.79 3.73
N LEU A 130 13.09 -1.64 3.01
CA LEU A 130 13.63 -1.28 1.69
C LEU A 130 12.53 -0.94 0.69
N GLY A 131 11.41 -1.65 0.72
CA GLY A 131 10.25 -1.34 -0.11
C GLY A 131 9.65 0.05 0.20
N HIS A 132 9.54 0.39 1.47
CA HIS A 132 9.07 1.71 1.91
C HIS A 132 10.04 2.85 1.55
N VAL A 133 11.35 2.61 1.61
CA VAL A 133 12.35 3.56 1.08
C VAL A 133 12.09 3.81 -0.41
N ALA A 134 11.85 2.76 -1.20
CA ALA A 134 11.52 2.90 -2.61
C ALA A 134 10.24 3.73 -2.82
N TYR A 135 9.15 3.45 -2.08
CA TYR A 135 7.93 4.25 -2.13
C TYR A 135 8.16 5.73 -1.79
N ILE A 136 8.91 6.02 -0.72
CA ILE A 136 9.23 7.39 -0.32
C ILE A 136 10.01 8.13 -1.42
N ILE A 137 11.01 7.47 -2.03
CA ILE A 137 11.76 8.06 -3.15
C ILE A 137 10.83 8.34 -4.33
N GLY A 138 9.95 7.41 -4.67
CA GLY A 138 8.95 7.58 -5.72
C GLY A 138 8.04 8.78 -5.47
N ILE A 139 7.41 8.84 -4.30
CA ILE A 139 6.49 9.91 -3.89
C ILE A 139 7.19 11.27 -3.91
N TRP A 140 8.37 11.36 -3.31
CA TRP A 140 9.14 12.61 -3.24
C TRP A 140 9.53 13.12 -4.62
N ARG A 141 10.10 12.24 -5.45
CA ARG A 141 10.56 12.61 -6.80
C ARG A 141 9.38 13.01 -7.67
N PHE A 142 8.31 12.24 -7.66
CA PHE A 142 7.11 12.53 -8.43
C PHE A 142 6.49 13.87 -8.03
N GLY A 143 6.22 14.07 -6.73
CA GLY A 143 5.64 15.32 -6.26
C GLY A 143 6.51 16.54 -6.60
N SER A 144 7.84 16.39 -6.60
CA SER A 144 8.75 17.48 -7.00
C SER A 144 8.76 17.70 -8.51
N GLN A 145 8.67 16.63 -9.30
CA GLN A 145 8.61 16.67 -10.76
C GLN A 145 7.36 17.36 -11.29
N ILE A 146 6.22 17.21 -10.61
CA ILE A 146 4.94 17.86 -10.98
C ILE A 146 4.68 19.17 -10.21
N GLY A 147 5.71 19.74 -9.55
CA GLY A 147 5.64 21.06 -8.91
C GLY A 147 4.88 21.11 -7.57
N LEU A 148 4.50 19.98 -6.98
CA LEU A 148 3.83 19.90 -5.67
C LEU A 148 4.84 19.97 -4.51
N THR A 149 5.53 21.10 -4.39
CA THR A 149 6.66 21.33 -3.47
C THR A 149 6.28 22.10 -2.20
N GLY A 150 4.99 22.22 -1.88
CA GLY A 150 4.49 22.91 -0.69
C GLY A 150 5.11 22.36 0.60
N GLY A 151 6.05 23.11 1.18
CA GLY A 151 6.83 22.69 2.34
C GLY A 151 5.96 22.39 3.55
N THR A 152 4.98 23.23 3.84
CA THR A 152 4.07 23.03 4.98
C THR A 152 3.31 21.71 4.87
N ALA A 153 2.71 21.40 3.72
CA ALA A 153 1.96 20.16 3.54
C ALA A 153 2.86 18.91 3.68
N ARG A 154 4.06 18.94 3.09
CA ARG A 154 5.03 17.83 3.17
C ARG A 154 5.51 17.60 4.61
N TRP A 155 6.04 18.65 5.24
CA TRP A 155 6.68 18.54 6.55
C TRP A 155 5.67 18.39 7.68
N ALA A 156 4.54 19.11 7.66
CA ALA A 156 3.52 18.95 8.70
C ALA A 156 2.92 17.54 8.68
N SER A 157 2.62 17.00 7.50
CA SER A 157 2.13 15.62 7.37
C SER A 157 3.15 14.61 7.89
N LEU A 158 4.43 14.79 7.53
CA LEU A 158 5.50 13.92 7.99
C LEU A 158 5.64 13.93 9.52
N ILE A 159 5.66 15.13 10.12
CA ILE A 159 5.77 15.29 11.58
C ILE A 159 4.58 14.65 12.29
N VAL A 160 3.36 14.89 11.81
CA VAL A 160 2.14 14.30 12.39
C VAL A 160 2.22 12.78 12.36
N TRP A 161 2.60 12.19 11.23
CA TRP A 161 2.73 10.74 11.13
C TRP A 161 3.90 10.18 11.94
N TRP A 162 5.02 10.88 12.08
CA TRP A 162 6.09 10.48 12.99
C TRP A 162 5.65 10.47 14.45
N ILE A 163 4.89 11.48 14.89
CA ILE A 163 4.29 11.49 16.23
C ILE A 163 3.38 10.28 16.40
N ILE A 164 2.49 10.03 15.44
CA ILE A 164 1.61 8.85 15.46
C ILE A 164 2.43 7.57 15.55
N GLY A 165 3.43 7.38 14.69
CA GLY A 165 4.29 6.19 14.67
C GLY A 165 5.06 5.99 15.98
N ALA A 166 5.64 7.05 16.54
CA ALA A 166 6.37 6.99 17.81
C ALA A 166 5.44 6.68 18.99
N VAL A 167 4.26 7.30 19.04
CA VAL A 167 3.23 7.04 20.06
C VAL A 167 2.75 5.60 19.99
N LEU A 168 2.40 5.12 18.79
CA LEU A 168 1.95 3.75 18.57
C LEU A 168 3.05 2.74 18.93
N TRP A 169 4.30 2.97 18.51
CA TRP A 169 5.43 2.13 18.91
C TRP A 169 5.62 2.11 20.43
N TYR A 170 5.56 3.26 21.09
CA TYR A 170 5.73 3.33 22.54
C TYR A 170 4.68 2.50 23.26
N PHE A 171 3.40 2.66 22.92
CA PHE A 171 2.31 1.96 23.61
C PHE A 171 2.17 0.50 23.23
N VAL A 172 2.47 0.12 21.97
CA VAL A 172 2.27 -1.24 21.47
C VAL A 172 3.53 -2.09 21.56
N VAL A 173 4.72 -1.52 21.43
CA VAL A 173 5.97 -2.30 21.43
C VAL A 173 6.73 -2.13 22.73
N TYR A 174 6.92 -0.90 23.21
CA TYR A 174 7.91 -0.63 24.26
C TYR A 174 7.35 -0.70 25.69
N ARG A 175 6.16 -0.13 25.92
CA ARG A 175 5.62 0.10 27.26
C ARG A 175 5.35 -1.23 27.99
N GLY A 176 5.98 -1.39 29.15
CA GLY A 176 5.76 -2.53 30.04
C GLY A 176 6.49 -3.81 29.64
N GLN A 177 7.36 -3.74 28.63
CA GLN A 177 8.13 -4.88 28.12
C GLN A 177 9.62 -4.74 28.48
N GLN A 178 10.33 -5.88 28.58
CA GLN A 178 11.80 -5.87 28.64
C GLN A 178 12.37 -5.66 27.24
N ALA A 179 13.06 -4.55 27.02
CA ALA A 179 13.53 -4.16 25.71
C ALA A 179 14.57 -5.14 25.13
N THR A 180 14.19 -5.84 24.06
CA THR A 180 15.10 -6.67 23.26
C THR A 180 15.60 -5.92 22.02
N THR A 181 16.58 -6.46 21.31
CA THR A 181 17.05 -5.90 20.02
C THR A 181 15.90 -5.66 19.04
N LEU A 182 14.88 -6.53 19.04
CA LEU A 182 13.72 -6.41 18.16
C LEU A 182 12.84 -5.20 18.50
N HIS A 183 12.75 -4.83 19.78
CA HIS A 183 12.00 -3.64 20.23
C HIS A 183 12.66 -2.35 19.71
N TYR A 184 14.00 -2.29 19.80
CA TYR A 184 14.77 -1.16 19.29
C TYR A 184 14.76 -1.09 17.77
N ALA A 185 14.80 -2.24 17.08
CA ALA A 185 14.68 -2.30 15.63
C ALA A 185 13.28 -1.89 15.12
N ALA A 186 12.24 -2.09 15.92
CA ALA A 186 10.87 -1.73 15.56
C ALA A 186 10.64 -0.21 15.48
N LEU A 187 11.35 0.62 16.26
CA LEU A 187 11.20 2.08 16.21
C LEU A 187 11.59 2.70 14.87
N PRO A 188 12.83 2.54 14.36
CA PRO A 188 13.22 3.12 13.07
C PRO A 188 12.36 2.55 11.93
N TYR A 189 11.92 1.29 12.04
CA TYR A 189 11.00 0.69 11.09
C TYR A 189 9.61 1.34 11.13
N ALA A 190 9.01 1.52 12.32
CA ALA A 190 7.73 2.19 12.47
C ALA A 190 7.77 3.65 11.99
N LEU A 191 8.86 4.37 12.26
CA LEU A 191 9.06 5.73 11.74
C LEU A 191 9.22 5.76 10.22
N LEU A 192 9.83 4.73 9.63
CA LEU A 192 9.94 4.60 8.18
C LEU A 192 8.56 4.33 7.52
N LEU A 193 7.75 3.44 8.10
CA LEU A 193 6.37 3.20 7.65
C LEU A 193 5.53 4.48 7.77
N ALA A 194 5.60 5.15 8.92
CA ALA A 194 4.98 6.44 9.16
C ALA A 194 5.46 7.53 8.17
N SER A 195 6.73 7.50 7.78
CA SER A 195 7.26 8.41 6.75
C SER A 195 6.57 8.20 5.40
N THR A 196 6.29 6.95 5.03
CA THR A 196 5.54 6.65 3.80
C THR A 196 4.13 7.23 3.86
N ALA A 197 3.42 7.02 4.98
CA ALA A 197 2.08 7.57 5.20
C ALA A 197 2.06 9.10 5.21
N GLY A 198 3.04 9.74 5.87
CA GLY A 198 3.18 11.19 5.92
C GLY A 198 3.49 11.81 4.57
N MET A 199 4.38 11.19 3.78
CA MET A 199 4.72 11.63 2.44
C MET A 199 3.54 11.49 1.48
N ALA A 200 2.83 10.35 1.54
CA ALA A 200 1.61 10.13 0.76
C ALA A 200 0.50 11.12 1.14
N THR A 201 0.32 11.40 2.43
CA THR A 201 -0.65 12.38 2.93
C THR A 201 -0.29 13.80 2.48
N GLY A 202 0.98 14.19 2.58
CA GLY A 202 1.45 15.49 2.10
C GLY A 202 1.28 15.67 0.59
N LEU A 203 1.41 14.59 -0.19
CA LEU A 203 1.08 14.59 -1.61
C LEU A 203 -0.44 14.73 -1.83
N ALA A 204 -1.26 14.00 -1.08
CA ALA A 204 -2.72 14.04 -1.18
C ALA A 204 -3.32 15.41 -0.79
N ILE A 205 -2.76 16.09 0.22
CA ILE A 205 -3.20 17.45 0.60
C ILE A 205 -2.99 18.44 -0.55
N GLN A 206 -1.89 18.30 -1.28
CA GLN A 206 -1.59 19.17 -2.41
C GLN A 206 -2.33 18.74 -3.70
N GLN A 207 -2.59 17.44 -3.84
CA GLN A 207 -3.32 16.87 -4.97
C GLN A 207 -4.23 15.74 -4.51
N GLY A 208 -5.51 16.07 -4.27
CA GLY A 208 -6.50 15.18 -3.65
C GLY A 208 -6.75 13.84 -4.34
N GLN A 209 -6.36 13.69 -5.62
CA GLN A 209 -6.45 12.40 -6.30
C GLN A 209 -5.51 11.33 -5.71
N PHE A 210 -4.48 11.73 -4.95
CA PHE A 210 -3.59 10.82 -4.22
C PHE A 210 -4.11 10.42 -2.84
N THR A 211 -5.34 10.78 -2.44
CA THR A 211 -5.90 10.33 -1.15
C THR A 211 -5.88 8.81 -1.00
N TRP A 212 -6.13 8.06 -2.09
CA TRP A 212 -6.08 6.59 -2.05
C TRP A 212 -4.68 6.04 -1.76
N LEU A 213 -3.62 6.71 -2.23
CA LEU A 213 -2.24 6.37 -1.88
C LEU A 213 -1.98 6.59 -0.38
N ALA A 214 -2.48 7.71 0.19
CA ALA A 214 -2.36 8.00 1.61
C ALA A 214 -3.11 6.99 2.47
N VAL A 215 -4.34 6.63 2.08
CA VAL A 215 -5.11 5.56 2.73
C VAL A 215 -4.37 4.23 2.65
N GLY A 216 -3.79 3.90 1.50
CA GLY A 216 -3.01 2.68 1.32
C GLY A 216 -1.81 2.59 2.27
N ALA A 217 -1.03 3.66 2.37
CA ALA A 217 0.10 3.74 3.28
C ALA A 217 -0.32 3.71 4.77
N ALA A 218 -1.45 4.32 5.12
CA ALA A 218 -2.00 4.26 6.47
C ALA A 218 -2.48 2.84 6.83
N LEU A 219 -3.19 2.16 5.91
CA LEU A 219 -3.63 0.77 6.09
C LEU A 219 -2.45 -0.18 6.27
N PHE A 220 -1.36 0.04 5.53
CA PHE A 220 -0.12 -0.71 5.74
C PHE A 220 0.38 -0.53 7.18
N LEU A 221 0.52 0.71 7.66
CA LEU A 221 0.99 0.96 9.03
C LEU A 221 0.06 0.33 10.08
N ILE A 222 -1.26 0.36 9.87
CA ILE A 222 -2.24 -0.28 10.76
C ILE A 222 -2.05 -1.80 10.78
N SER A 223 -1.91 -2.44 9.60
CA SER A 223 -1.62 -3.87 9.52
C SER A 223 -0.38 -4.23 10.32
N ASP A 224 0.68 -3.46 10.14
CA ASP A 224 1.96 -3.70 10.76
C ASP A 224 1.92 -3.49 12.29
N LEU A 225 1.10 -2.53 12.74
CA LEU A 225 0.82 -2.33 14.16
C LEU A 225 0.09 -3.53 14.78
N ILE A 226 -0.89 -4.13 14.09
CA ILE A 226 -1.60 -5.32 14.56
C ILE A 226 -0.63 -6.50 14.65
N LEU A 227 0.23 -6.66 13.64
CA LEU A 227 1.29 -7.67 13.64
C LEU A 227 2.29 -7.45 14.78
N ALA A 228 2.70 -6.21 15.04
CA ALA A 228 3.57 -5.85 16.16
C ALA A 228 2.89 -6.14 17.50
N ALA A 229 1.61 -5.79 17.67
CA ALA A 229 0.85 -6.09 18.87
C ALA A 229 0.75 -7.60 19.13
N GLN A 230 0.56 -8.39 18.07
CA GLN A 230 0.59 -9.86 18.17
C GLN A 230 1.97 -10.38 18.60
N LEU A 231 3.04 -9.76 18.11
CA LEU A 231 4.41 -10.20 18.36
C LEU A 231 4.96 -9.80 19.74
N PHE A 232 4.62 -8.60 20.22
CA PHE A 232 5.19 -8.02 21.43
C PHE A 232 4.24 -8.08 22.64
N ASN A 233 2.93 -8.06 22.44
CA ASN A 233 1.94 -8.05 23.54
C ASN A 233 1.07 -9.32 23.57
N ASP A 234 1.44 -10.35 22.82
CA ASP A 234 0.67 -11.58 22.68
C ASP A 234 -0.80 -11.34 22.31
N LEU A 235 -1.08 -10.22 21.61
CA LEU A 235 -2.42 -9.87 21.19
C LEU A 235 -2.99 -11.01 20.35
N SER A 236 -4.13 -11.54 20.77
CA SER A 236 -4.83 -12.60 20.06
C SER A 236 -6.33 -12.31 20.05
N PHE A 237 -6.93 -12.48 18.87
CA PHE A 237 -8.38 -12.45 18.69
C PHE A 237 -8.74 -13.27 17.45
N PHE A 238 -10.02 -13.61 17.31
CA PHE A 238 -10.54 -14.40 16.20
C PHE A 238 -10.17 -13.76 14.85
N LEU A 239 -9.51 -14.54 13.97
CA LEU A 239 -9.06 -14.12 12.63
C LEU A 239 -8.01 -13.00 12.61
N ILE A 240 -7.22 -12.82 13.68
CA ILE A 240 -6.15 -11.81 13.72
C ILE A 240 -5.22 -11.87 12.50
N GLY A 241 -4.85 -13.08 12.05
CA GLY A 241 -4.01 -13.26 10.88
C GLY A 241 -4.69 -12.79 9.58
N ASP A 242 -6.01 -12.96 9.47
CA ASP A 242 -6.75 -12.46 8.32
C ASP A 242 -6.91 -10.94 8.37
N VAL A 243 -7.15 -10.36 9.54
CA VAL A 243 -7.26 -8.90 9.69
C VAL A 243 -5.96 -8.20 9.30
N ILE A 244 -4.80 -8.74 9.68
CA ILE A 244 -3.50 -8.26 9.22
C ILE A 244 -3.46 -8.25 7.69
N TRP A 245 -3.80 -9.36 7.04
CA TRP A 245 -3.77 -9.45 5.58
C TRP A 245 -4.84 -8.64 4.86
N LEU A 246 -6.04 -8.48 5.45
CA LEU A 246 -7.15 -7.70 4.91
C LEU A 246 -6.94 -6.19 5.09
N THR A 247 -5.99 -5.77 5.91
CA THR A 247 -5.52 -4.37 5.98
C THR A 247 -4.28 -4.18 5.11
N TYR A 248 -3.31 -5.09 5.19
CA TYR A 248 -2.10 -5.10 4.36
C TYR A 248 -2.38 -5.15 2.86
N GLY A 249 -3.15 -6.15 2.42
CA GLY A 249 -3.39 -6.42 1.00
C GLY A 249 -4.01 -5.22 0.28
N PRO A 250 -5.14 -4.68 0.77
CA PRO A 250 -5.73 -3.47 0.20
C PRO A 250 -4.80 -2.26 0.33
N GLY A 251 -4.04 -2.15 1.42
CA GLY A 251 -3.00 -1.12 1.57
C GLY A 251 -1.99 -1.13 0.42
N GLN A 252 -1.40 -2.28 0.16
CA GLN A 252 -0.46 -2.50 -0.96
C GLN A 252 -1.12 -2.27 -2.32
N MET A 253 -2.33 -2.78 -2.52
CA MET A 253 -3.07 -2.58 -3.77
C MET A 253 -3.27 -1.09 -4.06
N LEU A 254 -3.69 -0.30 -3.06
CA LEU A 254 -3.89 1.15 -3.21
C LEU A 254 -2.58 1.88 -3.53
N ILE A 255 -1.46 1.45 -2.92
CA ILE A 255 -0.12 2.00 -3.24
C ILE A 255 0.24 1.70 -4.69
N VAL A 256 0.18 0.43 -5.11
CA VAL A 256 0.55 0.01 -6.48
C VAL A 256 -0.34 0.67 -7.53
N TYR A 257 -1.67 0.68 -7.33
CA TYR A 257 -2.62 1.24 -8.28
C TYR A 257 -2.70 2.78 -8.25
N SER A 258 -2.04 3.45 -7.30
CA SER A 258 -1.83 4.90 -7.38
C SER A 258 -1.03 5.33 -8.64
N ALA A 259 -0.33 4.39 -9.29
CA ALA A 259 0.23 4.55 -10.62
C ALA A 259 -0.80 5.10 -11.62
N ALA A 260 -2.05 4.60 -11.56
CA ALA A 260 -3.14 5.04 -12.42
C ALA A 260 -3.44 6.54 -12.25
N THR A 261 -3.45 7.02 -11.01
CA THR A 261 -3.62 8.45 -10.69
C THR A 261 -2.48 9.28 -11.28
N ALA A 262 -1.24 8.84 -11.12
CA ALA A 262 -0.08 9.55 -11.63
C ALA A 262 -0.09 9.64 -13.17
N VAL A 263 -0.43 8.55 -13.85
CA VAL A 263 -0.56 8.52 -15.32
C VAL A 263 -1.70 9.42 -15.79
N ALA A 264 -2.86 9.37 -15.12
CA ALA A 264 -4.01 10.18 -15.48
C ALA A 264 -3.78 11.69 -15.26
N LEU A 265 -2.94 12.05 -14.30
CA LEU A 265 -2.57 13.44 -14.03
C LEU A 265 -1.67 14.06 -15.10
N ILE A 266 -0.71 13.28 -15.60
CA ILE A 266 0.24 13.73 -16.63
C ILE A 266 -0.35 13.66 -18.04
N GLY A 267 -1.36 12.82 -18.25
CA GLY A 267 -2.07 12.72 -19.53
C GLY A 267 -3.03 13.88 -19.83
N LYS A 268 -3.10 14.90 -18.95
CA LYS A 268 -3.84 16.15 -19.16
C LYS A 268 -2.87 17.25 -19.55
#